data_AF-A0A9P1VZT6-F1
#
_entry.id   AF-A0A9P1VZT6-F1
#
_cell.length_a   1.000
_cell.length_b   1.000
_cell.length_c   1.000
_cell.angle_alpha   90.00
_cell.angle_beta   90.00
_cell.angle_gamma   90.00
#
_symmetry.space_group_name_H-M   'P 1'
#
loop_
_entity.id
_entity.type
_entity.pdbx_description
1 polymer ?
#
loop_
_entity_poly.entity_id
_entity_poly.type
_entity_poly.pdbx_seq_one_letter_code
_entity_poly.pdbx_strand_id
1 'polypeptide(L)'
;MQGQTGIAKKVYECVPISESWRSFQVLTALRNMTGSTPDVRIVQGCLRDLVDSGLIRRTGTDHYQRIQVEKKTKPQEPKMGEPAKKIETQSEPKRSASPLEMLGELANELAGMAEHMKRLSDRIEDVALAVEQERESNAKSMESYRQLKALLKSLQGEGE
;
A
#
# COMPACT_ATOMS: atom_id res chain seq x y z
N MET A 1 -17.92 -16.68 9.84
CA MET A 1 -17.68 -16.05 8.51
C MET A 1 -18.92 -16.03 7.61
N GLN A 2 -20.15 -16.13 8.14
CA GLN A 2 -21.36 -15.93 7.34
C GLN A 2 -21.63 -14.42 7.30
N GLY A 3 -21.75 -13.83 6.11
CA GLY A 3 -22.00 -12.39 5.91
C GLY A 3 -20.82 -11.56 5.36
N GLN A 4 -19.62 -12.12 5.19
CA GLN A 4 -18.48 -11.39 4.61
C GLN A 4 -18.43 -11.49 3.08
N THR A 5 -18.06 -10.40 2.40
CA THR A 5 -17.92 -10.34 0.93
C THR A 5 -16.83 -11.29 0.43
N GLY A 6 -16.91 -11.70 -0.85
CA GLY A 6 -15.90 -12.59 -1.45
C GLY A 6 -14.47 -12.01 -1.39
N ILE A 7 -14.33 -10.68 -1.45
CA ILE A 7 -13.04 -10.00 -1.32
C ILE A 7 -12.54 -10.01 0.13
N ALA A 8 -13.41 -9.83 1.13
CA ALA A 8 -13.05 -9.86 2.54
C ALA A 8 -12.51 -11.24 2.99
N LYS A 9 -13.04 -12.34 2.42
CA LYS A 9 -12.51 -13.69 2.66
C LYS A 9 -11.07 -13.85 2.16
N LYS A 10 -10.78 -13.37 0.96
CA LYS A 10 -9.42 -13.40 0.38
C LYS A 10 -8.46 -12.50 1.14
N VAL A 11 -8.92 -11.31 1.54
CA VAL A 11 -8.15 -10.40 2.41
C VAL A 11 -7.79 -11.12 3.71
N TYR A 12 -8.78 -11.73 4.37
CA TYR A 12 -8.56 -12.50 5.59
C TYR A 12 -7.50 -13.57 5.37
N GLU A 13 -7.60 -14.38 4.30
CA GLU A 13 -6.65 -15.44 3.94
C GLU A 13 -5.20 -14.95 3.77
N CYS A 14 -5.02 -13.71 3.29
CA CYS A 14 -3.72 -13.08 3.11
C CYS A 14 -3.12 -12.51 4.41
N VAL A 15 -3.93 -12.28 5.46
CA VAL A 15 -3.41 -11.76 6.73
C VAL A 15 -2.70 -12.89 7.51
N PRO A 16 -1.42 -12.72 7.86
CA PRO A 16 -0.65 -13.71 8.62
C PRO A 16 -1.16 -13.91 10.04
N ILE A 17 -0.85 -15.09 10.58
CA ILE A 17 -1.20 -15.49 11.95
C ILE A 17 -0.07 -15.15 12.92
N SER A 18 1.18 -15.39 12.54
CA SER A 18 2.34 -15.31 13.45
C SER A 18 2.90 -13.90 13.63
N GLU A 19 2.81 -13.06 12.59
CA GLU A 19 3.36 -11.70 12.57
C GLU A 19 2.30 -10.68 12.15
N SER A 20 2.52 -9.40 12.46
CA SER A 20 1.59 -8.33 12.09
C SER A 20 2.03 -7.65 10.80
N TRP A 21 1.12 -7.49 9.86
CA TRP A 21 1.40 -6.92 8.53
C TRP A 21 0.71 -5.59 8.31
N ARG A 22 1.35 -4.73 7.52
CA ARG A 22 0.78 -3.47 7.05
C ARG A 22 -0.27 -3.69 5.97
N SER A 23 -1.19 -2.74 5.82
CA SER A 23 -2.25 -2.81 4.79
C SER A 23 -1.67 -3.02 3.38
N PHE A 24 -0.55 -2.37 3.06
CA PHE A 24 0.14 -2.54 1.79
C PHE A 24 0.74 -3.94 1.58
N GLN A 25 1.23 -4.58 2.64
CA GLN A 25 1.75 -5.95 2.56
C GLN A 25 0.63 -6.95 2.28
N VAL A 26 -0.52 -6.78 2.96
CA VAL A 26 -1.73 -7.58 2.70
C VAL A 26 -2.24 -7.36 1.27
N LEU A 27 -2.24 -6.11 0.79
CA LEU A 27 -2.60 -5.79 -0.60
C LEU A 27 -1.68 -6.46 -1.63
N THR A 28 -0.38 -6.46 -1.37
CA THR A 28 0.62 -7.09 -2.25
C THR A 28 0.42 -8.61 -2.29
N ALA A 29 0.19 -9.22 -1.13
CA ALA A 29 -0.13 -10.65 -1.03
C ALA A 29 -1.43 -11.00 -1.75
N LEU A 30 -2.46 -10.17 -1.61
CA LEU A 30 -3.76 -10.33 -2.27
C LEU A 30 -3.64 -10.23 -3.80
N ARG A 31 -2.81 -9.30 -4.28
CA ARG A 31 -2.49 -9.16 -5.71
C ARG A 31 -1.79 -10.41 -6.24
N ASN A 32 -0.82 -10.93 -5.50
CA ASN A 32 -0.08 -12.14 -5.90
C ASN A 32 -0.98 -13.38 -5.90
N MET A 33 -1.97 -13.45 -4.98
CA MET A 33 -2.90 -14.58 -4.88
C MET A 33 -4.01 -14.53 -5.94
N THR A 34 -4.55 -13.35 -6.26
CA THR A 34 -5.71 -13.23 -7.15
C THR A 34 -5.33 -12.87 -8.59
N GLY A 35 -4.11 -12.37 -8.82
CA GLY A 35 -3.66 -11.87 -10.13
C GLY A 35 -4.26 -10.51 -10.53
N SER A 36 -5.17 -9.96 -9.72
CA SER A 36 -5.80 -8.65 -9.92
C SER A 36 -5.37 -7.66 -8.84
N THR A 37 -5.39 -6.37 -9.16
CA THR A 37 -5.11 -5.26 -8.22
C THR A 37 -6.43 -4.71 -7.67
N PRO A 38 -6.93 -5.19 -6.52
CA PRO A 38 -8.07 -4.59 -5.86
C PRO A 38 -7.74 -3.17 -5.37
N ASP A 39 -8.74 -2.29 -5.35
CA ASP A 39 -8.60 -0.92 -4.88
C ASP A 39 -8.17 -0.89 -3.40
N VAL A 40 -7.16 -0.08 -3.10
CA VAL A 40 -6.60 0.13 -1.76
C VAL A 40 -7.69 0.48 -0.74
N ARG A 41 -8.65 1.33 -1.11
CA ARG A 41 -9.75 1.78 -0.24
C ARG A 41 -10.67 0.62 0.13
N ILE A 42 -10.91 -0.29 -0.82
CA ILE A 42 -11.74 -1.48 -0.60
C ILE A 42 -11.03 -2.45 0.35
N VAL A 43 -9.72 -2.67 0.17
CA VAL A 43 -8.94 -3.53 1.07
C VAL A 43 -8.87 -2.96 2.48
N GLN A 44 -8.67 -1.65 2.63
CA GLN A 44 -8.71 -0.98 3.93
C GLN A 44 -10.08 -1.06 4.60
N GLY A 45 -11.17 -0.89 3.85
CA GLY A 45 -12.53 -1.10 4.33
C GLY A 45 -12.74 -2.53 4.82
N CYS A 46 -12.33 -3.53 4.03
CA CYS A 46 -12.41 -4.93 4.42
C CYS A 46 -11.58 -5.23 5.68
N LEU A 47 -10.38 -4.66 5.80
CA LEU A 47 -9.56 -4.83 7.00
C LEU A 47 -10.24 -4.22 8.23
N ARG A 48 -10.94 -3.08 8.10
CA ARG A 48 -11.72 -2.48 9.18
C ARG A 48 -12.89 -3.39 9.57
N ASP A 49 -13.67 -3.87 8.60
CA ASP A 49 -14.81 -4.77 8.84
C ASP A 49 -14.36 -6.11 9.47
N LEU A 50 -13.18 -6.61 9.10
CA LEU A 50 -12.58 -7.83 9.69
C LEU A 50 -12.11 -7.61 11.14
N VAL A 51 -11.68 -6.39 11.48
CA VAL A 51 -11.37 -6.00 12.86
C VAL A 51 -12.65 -5.87 13.67
N ASP A 52 -13.67 -5.19 13.13
CA ASP A 52 -14.96 -4.98 13.81
C ASP A 52 -15.70 -6.31 14.06
N SER A 53 -15.54 -7.28 13.16
CA SER A 53 -16.06 -8.64 13.33
C SER A 53 -15.20 -9.55 14.22
N GLY A 54 -14.08 -9.04 14.75
CA GLY A 54 -13.21 -9.77 15.68
C GLY A 54 -12.45 -10.95 15.06
N LEU A 55 -12.29 -10.97 13.73
CA LEU A 55 -11.56 -12.02 13.00
C LEU A 55 -10.05 -11.74 12.95
N ILE A 56 -9.67 -10.46 12.90
CA ILE A 56 -8.29 -10.01 12.93
C ILE A 56 -8.12 -8.93 13.99
N ARG A 57 -6.92 -8.80 14.54
CA ARG A 57 -6.53 -7.78 15.51
C ARG A 57 -5.73 -6.69 14.81
N ARG A 58 -6.00 -5.43 15.18
CA ARG A 58 -5.18 -4.29 14.80
C ARG A 58 -4.19 -3.96 15.92
N THR A 59 -2.89 -4.05 15.63
CA THR A 59 -1.80 -3.85 16.59
C THR A 59 -1.05 -2.55 16.22
N GLY A 60 -1.69 -1.40 16.47
CA GLY A 60 -1.17 -0.07 16.10
C GLY A 60 -1.91 0.55 14.91
N THR A 61 -1.37 1.63 14.33
CA THR A 61 -2.08 2.44 13.31
C THR A 61 -2.32 1.68 12.00
N ASP A 62 -1.36 0.88 11.53
CA ASP A 62 -1.52 0.13 10.27
C ASP A 62 -0.88 -1.26 10.37
N HIS A 63 -1.19 -2.04 11.39
CA HIS A 63 -0.73 -3.44 11.48
C HIS A 63 -1.87 -4.36 11.82
N TYR A 64 -2.01 -5.43 11.04
CA TYR A 64 -3.10 -6.40 11.11
C TYR A 64 -2.53 -7.80 11.29
N GLN A 65 -3.13 -8.55 12.21
CA GLN A 65 -2.75 -9.92 12.51
C GLN A 65 -4.00 -10.77 12.71
N ARG A 66 -4.03 -11.98 12.18
CA ARG A 66 -5.18 -12.87 12.36
C ARG A 66 -5.25 -13.35 13.80
N ILE A 67 -6.45 -13.31 14.39
CA ILE A 67 -6.66 -13.89 15.71
C ILE A 67 -6.75 -15.40 15.53
N GLN A 68 -5.87 -16.16 16.19
CA GLN A 68 -6.07 -17.60 16.29
C GLN A 68 -7.33 -17.83 17.14
N VAL A 69 -8.42 -18.19 16.46
CA VAL A 69 -9.52 -18.87 17.13
C VAL A 69 -8.97 -20.25 17.45
N GLU A 70 -8.36 -20.41 18.63
CA GLU A 70 -8.36 -21.71 19.27
C GLU A 70 -9.82 -22.15 19.26
N LYS A 71 -10.13 -23.18 18.47
CA LYS A 71 -11.42 -23.84 18.57
C LYS A 71 -11.52 -24.23 20.03
N LYS A 72 -12.31 -23.50 20.82
CA LYS A 72 -12.74 -23.95 22.13
C LYS A 72 -13.45 -25.27 21.88
N THR A 73 -12.69 -26.35 22.00
CA THR A 73 -13.23 -27.68 22.24
C THR A 73 -14.16 -27.54 23.43
N LYS A 74 -15.31 -28.20 23.27
CA LYS A 74 -16.52 -28.19 24.10
C LYS A 74 -16.28 -28.05 25.61
N PRO A 75 -17.27 -27.53 26.37
CA PRO A 75 -17.15 -27.31 27.81
C PRO A 75 -16.85 -28.63 28.52
N GLN A 76 -15.70 -28.73 29.21
CA GLN A 76 -15.49 -29.73 30.23
C GLN A 76 -15.75 -29.08 31.60
N GLU A 77 -16.52 -29.81 32.41
CA GLU A 77 -16.94 -29.49 33.75
C GLU A 77 -15.76 -29.13 34.69
N PRO A 78 -16.00 -28.30 35.72
CA PRO A 78 -14.96 -27.82 36.60
C PRO A 78 -14.47 -28.93 37.54
N LYS A 79 -13.16 -29.21 37.50
CA LYS A 79 -12.46 -29.92 38.59
C LYS A 79 -11.54 -28.94 39.32
N MET A 80 -11.89 -28.75 40.58
CA MET A 80 -11.24 -27.97 41.62
C MET A 80 -9.89 -28.63 42.00
N GLY A 81 -8.85 -27.82 42.24
CA GLY A 81 -7.55 -28.27 42.75
C GLY A 81 -6.42 -27.25 42.53
N GLU A 82 -6.20 -26.38 43.52
CA GLU A 82 -5.03 -25.50 43.76
C GLU A 82 -3.69 -26.25 43.90
N PRO A 83 -2.49 -25.61 44.08
CA PRO A 83 -2.20 -24.16 44.21
C PRO A 83 -1.02 -23.63 43.35
N ALA A 84 -1.05 -22.29 43.22
CA ALA A 84 0.03 -21.31 43.02
C ALA A 84 1.47 -21.75 42.62
N LYS A 85 1.92 -21.24 41.48
CA LYS A 85 3.29 -20.73 41.31
C LYS A 85 3.24 -19.31 40.76
N LYS A 86 3.49 -18.33 41.64
CA LYS A 86 3.84 -16.95 41.29
C LYS A 86 5.30 -16.90 40.82
N ILE A 87 5.56 -16.03 39.85
CA ILE A 87 6.66 -15.05 39.68
C ILE A 87 6.43 -14.51 38.25
N GLU A 88 5.76 -13.36 38.10
CA GLU A 88 6.37 -12.03 37.82
C GLU A 88 7.13 -12.04 36.48
N THR A 89 6.84 -11.20 35.49
CA THR A 89 6.91 -9.74 35.55
C THR A 89 6.28 -9.12 34.29
N GLN A 90 5.43 -8.12 34.51
CA GLN A 90 5.13 -6.93 33.69
C GLN A 90 5.26 -7.00 32.16
N SER A 91 4.13 -6.78 31.50
CA SER A 91 4.10 -5.76 30.45
C SER A 91 2.87 -4.89 30.71
N GLU A 92 3.11 -3.69 31.21
CA GLU A 92 2.11 -2.62 31.33
C GLU A 92 1.27 -2.52 30.04
N PRO A 93 -0.04 -2.22 30.14
CA PRO A 93 -0.77 -1.79 28.97
C PRO A 93 -0.09 -0.51 28.48
N LYS A 94 0.59 -0.61 27.33
CA LYS A 94 1.21 0.51 26.60
C LYS A 94 0.24 1.69 26.68
N ARG A 95 0.63 2.74 27.41
CA ARG A 95 -0.17 3.96 27.54
C ARG A 95 -0.64 4.34 26.14
N SER A 96 -1.96 4.40 25.95
CA SER A 96 -2.55 5.01 24.77
C SER A 96 -1.87 6.37 24.59
N ALA A 97 -1.21 6.57 23.44
CA ALA A 97 -0.49 7.80 23.15
C ALA A 97 -1.35 9.00 23.55
N SER A 98 -0.75 9.98 24.22
CA SER A 98 -1.46 11.18 24.61
C SER A 98 -1.99 11.90 23.36
N PRO A 99 -3.11 12.64 23.45
CA PRO A 99 -3.62 13.42 22.32
C PRO A 99 -2.57 14.36 21.69
N LEU A 100 -1.59 14.82 22.48
CA LEU A 100 -0.47 15.63 22.00
C LEU A 100 0.53 14.81 21.16
N GLU A 101 0.83 13.57 21.55
CA GLU A 101 1.68 12.66 20.77
C GLU A 101 1.01 12.28 19.44
N MET A 102 -0.30 11.99 19.46
CA MET A 102 -1.07 11.73 18.23
C MET A 102 -1.09 12.95 17.30
N LEU A 103 -1.18 14.16 17.85
CA LEU A 103 -1.09 15.39 17.05
C LEU A 103 0.31 15.55 16.43
N GLY A 104 1.37 15.20 17.18
CA GLY A 104 2.74 15.18 16.68
C GLY A 104 2.94 14.19 15.53
N GLU A 105 2.37 12.99 15.64
CA GLU A 105 2.38 11.99 14.56
C GLU A 105 1.69 12.52 13.30
N LEU A 106 0.49 13.12 13.44
CA LEU A 106 -0.25 13.71 12.31
C LEU A 106 0.50 14.88 11.66
N ALA A 107 1.16 15.72 12.47
CA ALA A 107 1.97 16.83 11.97
C ALA A 107 3.18 16.31 11.17
N ASN A 108 3.81 15.23 11.63
CA ASN A 108 4.93 14.61 10.94
C ASN A 108 4.49 13.90 9.65
N GLU A 109 3.32 13.24 9.65
CA GLU A 109 2.72 12.69 8.43
C GLU A 109 2.45 13.79 7.39
N LEU A 110 1.88 14.92 7.82
CA LEU A 110 1.62 16.06 6.93
C LEU A 110 2.92 16.64 6.36
N ALA A 111 3.96 16.78 7.19
CA ALA A 111 5.27 17.22 6.72
C ALA A 111 5.87 16.26 5.68
N GLY A 112 5.77 14.95 5.92
CA GLY A 112 6.18 13.94 4.94
C GLY A 112 5.41 14.03 3.62
N MET A 113 4.09 14.26 3.68
CA MET A 113 3.28 14.48 2.48
C MET A 113 3.71 15.74 1.70
N ALA A 114 4.07 16.82 2.39
CA ALA A 114 4.55 18.03 1.76
C ALA A 114 5.89 17.80 1.02
N GLU A 115 6.81 17.04 1.61
CA GLU A 115 8.05 16.64 0.92
C GLU A 115 7.77 15.78 -0.31
N HIS A 116 6.82 14.84 -0.22
CA HIS A 116 6.40 14.02 -1.34
C HIS A 116 5.81 14.87 -2.48
N MET A 117 5.00 15.86 -2.15
CA MET A 117 4.42 16.78 -3.13
C MET A 117 5.52 17.60 -3.82
N LYS A 118 6.50 18.09 -3.06
CA LYS A 118 7.66 18.81 -3.61
C LYS A 118 8.46 17.95 -4.60
N ARG A 119 8.80 16.72 -4.22
CA ARG A 119 9.52 15.79 -5.11
C ARG A 119 8.73 15.45 -6.37
N LEU A 120 7.40 15.39 -6.28
CA LEU A 120 6.56 15.18 -7.47
C LEU A 120 6.59 16.41 -8.38
N SER A 121 6.54 17.62 -7.84
CA SER A 121 6.72 18.86 -8.60
C SER A 121 8.06 18.89 -9.34
N ASP A 122 9.17 18.61 -8.64
CA ASP A 122 10.51 18.58 -9.25
C ASP A 122 10.56 17.60 -10.44
N ARG A 123 9.97 16.40 -10.28
CA ARG A 123 9.89 15.41 -11.36
C ARG A 123 9.04 15.85 -12.54
N ILE A 124 7.98 16.64 -12.31
CA ILE A 124 7.16 17.18 -13.39
C ILE A 124 7.97 18.19 -14.21
N GLU A 125 8.75 19.03 -13.54
CA GLU A 125 9.65 20.00 -14.18
C GLU A 125 10.71 19.30 -15.03
N ASP A 126 11.36 18.26 -14.48
CA ASP A 126 12.36 17.46 -15.21
C ASP A 126 11.77 16.82 -16.48
N VAL A 127 10.59 16.21 -16.37
CA VAL A 127 9.91 15.58 -17.50
C VAL A 127 9.48 16.61 -18.53
N ALA A 128 8.97 17.77 -18.09
CA ALA A 128 8.60 18.86 -19.00
C ALA A 128 9.81 19.34 -19.80
N LEU A 129 10.97 19.49 -19.15
CA LEU A 129 12.21 19.91 -19.80
C LEU A 129 12.71 18.87 -20.81
N ALA A 130 12.62 17.58 -20.48
CA ALA A 130 12.95 16.49 -21.41
C ALA A 130 12.01 16.47 -22.63
N VAL A 131 10.71 16.70 -22.44
CA VAL A 131 9.73 16.79 -23.54
C VAL A 131 10.08 17.93 -24.49
N GLU A 132 10.37 19.13 -23.97
CA GLU A 132 10.74 20.27 -24.83
C GLU A 132 12.03 19.99 -25.62
N GLN A 133 13.04 19.38 -25.00
CA GLN A 133 14.26 18.97 -25.70
C GLN A 133 13.98 17.95 -26.81
N GLU A 134 13.12 16.96 -26.55
CA GLU A 134 12.71 15.99 -27.56
C GLU A 134 11.98 16.68 -28.72
N ARG A 135 11.07 17.63 -28.43
CA ARG A 135 10.35 18.39 -29.46
C ARG A 135 11.29 19.21 -30.34
N GLU A 136 12.27 19.87 -29.74
CA GLU A 136 13.26 20.66 -30.48
C GLU A 136 14.13 19.76 -31.37
N SER A 137 14.61 18.63 -30.85
CA SER A 137 15.40 17.65 -31.61
C SER A 137 14.61 17.07 -32.79
N ASN A 138 13.35 16.73 -32.56
CA ASN A 138 12.47 16.21 -33.60
C ASN A 138 12.17 17.26 -34.68
N ALA A 139 12.00 18.53 -34.30
CA ALA A 139 11.83 19.64 -35.25
C ALA A 139 13.05 19.80 -36.16
N LYS A 140 14.27 19.77 -35.60
CA LYS A 140 15.53 19.83 -36.37
C LYS A 140 15.69 18.64 -37.33
N SER A 141 15.34 17.44 -36.87
CA SER A 141 15.40 16.23 -37.70
C SER A 141 14.40 16.29 -38.86
N MET A 142 13.19 16.78 -38.61
CA MET A 142 12.17 17.00 -39.64
C MET A 142 12.57 18.06 -40.66
N GLU A 143 13.24 19.12 -40.23
CA GLU A 143 13.78 20.14 -41.14
C GLU A 143 14.88 19.56 -42.04
N SER A 144 15.82 18.81 -41.46
CA SER A 144 16.88 18.10 -42.21
C SER A 144 16.28 17.13 -43.23
N TYR A 145 15.24 16.38 -42.85
CA TYR A 145 14.52 15.49 -43.76
C TYR A 145 13.87 16.25 -44.92
N ARG A 146 13.27 17.42 -44.67
CA ARG A 146 12.71 18.28 -45.73
C ARG A 146 13.79 18.81 -46.67
N GLN A 147 14.94 19.24 -46.14
CA GLN A 147 16.08 19.68 -46.96
C GLN A 147 16.61 18.55 -47.85
N LEU A 148 16.81 17.35 -47.30
CA LEU A 148 17.22 16.17 -48.06
C LEU A 148 16.19 15.82 -49.16
N LYS A 149 14.90 15.84 -48.83
CA LYS A 149 13.83 15.60 -49.81
C LYS A 149 13.84 16.64 -50.93
N ALA A 150 14.10 17.91 -50.62
CA ALA A 150 14.20 18.97 -51.62
C ALA A 150 15.42 18.77 -52.55
N LEU A 151 16.58 18.43 -51.99
CA LEU A 151 17.80 18.13 -52.76
C LEU A 151 17.63 16.92 -53.69
N LEU A 152 17.00 15.85 -53.20
CA LEU A 152 16.71 14.69 -54.04
C LEU A 152 15.77 15.05 -55.19
N LYS A 153 14.77 15.91 -54.93
CA LYS A 153 13.86 16.39 -55.97
C LYS A 153 14.55 17.27 -57.00
N SER A 154 15.48 18.14 -56.59
CA SER A 154 16.23 18.99 -57.53
C SER A 154 17.15 18.15 -58.42
N LEU A 155 17.86 17.17 -57.86
CA LEU A 155 18.72 16.26 -58.63
C LEU A 155 17.93 15.38 -59.62
N GLN A 156 16.70 15.00 -59.27
CA GLN A 156 15.83 14.24 -60.18
C GLN A 156 15.29 15.12 -61.33
N GLY A 157 15.20 16.44 -61.14
CA GLY A 157 14.72 17.39 -62.15
C GLY A 157 15.81 17.96 -63.08
N GLU A 158 17.08 17.86 -62.72
CA GLU A 158 18.22 18.33 -63.56
C GLU A 158 18.70 17.28 -64.58
N GLY A 159 18.00 16.15 -64.70
CA GLY A 159 18.33 15.05 -65.62
C GLY A 159 17.48 14.96 -66.89
N GLU A 160 16.62 15.95 -67.18
CA GLU A 160 15.86 16.09 -68.43
C GLU A 160 16.46 17.16 -69.37
#